data_AF-A0A520H685-F1
#
_entry.id   AF-A0A520H685-F1
#
_cell.length_a   1.000
_cell.length_b   1.000
_cell.length_c   1.000
_cell.angle_alpha   90.00
_cell.angle_beta   90.00
_cell.angle_gamma   90.00
#
_symmetry.space_group_name_H-M   'P 1'
#
loop_
_entity.id
_entity.type
_entity.pdbx_description
1 polymer ?
#
loop_
_entity_poly.entity_id
_entity_poly.type
_entity_poly.pdbx_seq_one_letter_code
_entity_poly.pdbx_strand_id
1 'polypeptide(L)' 'MSSSASAHLVTAPNFASPDDFYEALIEAHQGLSTEESHAFNARLVLVLANHIGSLPVLREAFRAAARG' A
#
# COMPACT_ATOMS: atom_id res chain seq x y z
N MET A 1 1.62 -26.10 -17.76
CA MET A 1 0.46 -25.53 -17.05
C MET A 1 0.99 -24.68 -15.90
N SER A 2 1.28 -23.41 -16.14
CA SER A 2 1.74 -22.52 -15.06
C SER A 2 0.54 -22.19 -14.18
N SER A 3 0.59 -22.64 -12.94
CA SER A 3 -0.33 -22.22 -11.89
C SER A 3 -0.13 -20.73 -11.64
N SER A 4 -0.98 -19.90 -12.25
CA SER A 4 -1.15 -18.52 -11.80
C SER A 4 -1.91 -18.60 -10.49
N ALA A 5 -1.20 -18.57 -9.36
CA ALA A 5 -1.85 -18.35 -8.08
C ALA A 5 -2.66 -17.05 -8.18
N SER A 6 -3.97 -17.13 -7.97
CA SER A 6 -4.81 -15.94 -7.79
C SER A 6 -4.29 -15.22 -6.56
N ALA A 7 -3.51 -14.17 -6.76
CA ALA A 7 -3.09 -13.31 -5.66
C ALA A 7 -4.34 -12.65 -5.06
N HIS A 8 -4.50 -12.79 -3.74
CA HIS A 8 -5.53 -12.11 -2.94
C HIS A 8 -4.88 -11.02 -2.11
N LEU A 9 -5.68 -10.06 -1.65
CA LEU A 9 -5.21 -9.02 -0.73
C LEU A 9 -4.78 -9.63 0.61
N VAL A 10 -3.58 -9.29 1.07
CA VAL A 10 -3.12 -9.59 2.42
C VAL A 10 -3.44 -8.41 3.34
N THR A 11 -4.32 -8.63 4.31
CA THR A 11 -4.67 -7.62 5.34
C THR A 11 -4.16 -7.97 6.73
N ALA A 12 -3.56 -9.16 6.90
CA ALA A 12 -2.85 -9.54 8.11
C ALA A 12 -1.44 -8.90 8.12
N PRO A 13 -0.79 -8.76 9.29
CA PRO A 13 0.60 -8.31 9.36
C PRO A 13 1.50 -9.13 8.43
N ASN A 14 2.24 -8.45 7.56
CA ASN A 14 3.08 -9.09 6.52
C ASN A 14 4.50 -8.50 6.46
N PHE A 15 4.86 -7.61 7.37
CA PHE A 15 6.21 -7.08 7.48
C PHE A 15 7.04 -7.93 8.45
N ALA A 16 8.28 -8.25 8.06
CA ALA A 16 9.22 -8.91 8.96
C ALA A 16 9.62 -8.01 10.14
N SER A 17 9.71 -6.70 9.89
CA SER A 17 9.93 -5.66 10.89
C SER A 17 8.93 -4.53 10.66
N PRO A 18 7.77 -4.55 11.35
CA PRO A 18 6.76 -3.51 11.21
C PRO A 18 7.28 -2.13 11.63
N ASP A 19 8.09 -2.08 12.68
CA ASP A 19 8.60 -0.83 13.26
C ASP A 19 9.50 -0.08 12.27
N ASP A 20 10.44 -0.77 11.61
CA ASP A 20 11.32 -0.17 10.60
C ASP A 20 10.52 0.43 9.43
N PHE A 21 9.43 -0.24 9.03
CA PHE A 21 8.55 0.29 7.98
C PHE A 21 7.82 1.56 8.45
N TYR A 22 7.29 1.55 9.68
CA TYR A 22 6.61 2.72 10.24
C TYR A 22 7.56 3.91 10.42
N GLU A 23 8.79 3.68 10.88
CA GLU A 23 9.82 4.71 10.99
C GLU A 23 10.14 5.33 9.62
N ALA A 24 10.44 4.50 8.62
CA ALA A 24 10.73 4.97 7.26
C ALA A 24 9.56 5.76 6.65
N LEU A 25 8.32 5.37 6.93
CA LEU A 25 7.13 6.09 6.46
C LEU A 25 7.02 7.46 7.12
N ILE A 26 7.23 7.56 8.44
CA ILE A 26 7.21 8.82 9.18
C ILE A 26 8.30 9.76 8.66
N GLU A 27 9.53 9.25 8.47
CA GLU A 27 10.64 10.01 7.91
C GLU A 27 10.32 10.57 6.53
N ALA A 28 9.65 9.80 5.66
CA ALA A 28 9.25 10.24 4.34
C ALA A 28 8.28 11.45 4.36
N HIS A 29 7.56 11.67 5.46
CA HIS A 29 6.65 12.79 5.65
C HIS A 29 7.27 13.99 6.38
N GLN A 30 8.49 13.87 6.91
CA GLN A 30 9.12 14.95 7.66
C GLN A 30 9.31 16.21 6.80
N GLY A 31 8.88 17.35 7.33
CA GLY A 31 8.98 18.65 6.66
C GLY A 31 7.94 18.91 5.56
N LEU A 32 7.05 17.95 5.26
CA LEU A 32 5.95 18.16 4.33
C LEU A 32 4.80 18.92 4.99
N SER A 33 4.15 19.81 4.25
CA SER A 33 2.82 20.33 4.62
C SER A 33 1.78 19.20 4.60
N THR A 34 0.59 19.47 5.15
CA THR A 34 -0.55 18.55 5.07
C THR A 34 -0.91 18.21 3.61
N GLU A 35 -0.94 19.22 2.74
CA GLU A 35 -1.24 19.05 1.32
C GLU A 35 -0.16 18.24 0.60
N GLU A 36 1.11 18.50 0.90
CA GLU A 36 2.23 17.75 0.35
C GLU A 36 2.23 16.30 0.83
N SER A 37 1.90 16.07 2.09
CA SER A 37 1.73 14.74 2.69
C SER A 37 0.59 13.95 2.02
N HIS A 38 -0.54 14.60 1.74
CA HIS A 38 -1.62 13.98 0.96
C HIS A 38 -1.19 13.65 -0.48
N ALA A 39 -0.48 14.57 -1.14
CA ALA A 39 0.04 14.34 -2.48
C ALA A 39 1.08 13.20 -2.51
N PHE A 40 1.93 13.11 -1.48
CA PHE A 40 2.86 12.00 -1.29
C PHE A 40 2.12 10.68 -1.19
N ASN A 41 1.10 10.59 -0.32
CA ASN A 41 0.31 9.37 -0.15
C ASN A 41 -0.39 8.93 -1.44
N ALA A 42 -0.96 9.87 -2.21
CA ALA A 42 -1.57 9.56 -3.50
C ALA A 42 -0.54 8.97 -4.48
N ARG A 43 0.68 9.54 -4.56
CA ARG A 43 1.75 9.00 -5.40
C ARG A 43 2.22 7.63 -4.93
N LEU A 44 2.39 7.44 -3.62
CA LEU A 44 2.80 6.16 -3.02
C LEU A 44 1.79 5.05 -3.35
N VAL A 45 0.49 5.33 -3.21
CA VAL A 45 -0.58 4.39 -3.57
C VAL A 45 -0.48 3.98 -5.05
N LEU A 46 -0.24 4.93 -5.96
CA LEU A 46 -0.10 4.61 -7.39
C LEU A 46 1.14 3.74 -7.67
N VAL A 47 2.27 4.04 -7.05
CA VAL A 47 3.51 3.26 -7.19
C VAL A 47 3.31 1.82 -6.69
N LEU A 48 2.71 1.65 -5.51
CA LEU A 48 2.42 0.34 -4.94
C LEU A 48 1.37 -0.41 -5.77
N ALA A 49 0.35 0.27 -6.28
CA ALA A 49 -0.65 -0.35 -7.15
C ALA A 49 -0.03 -0.85 -8.46
N ASN A 50 0.91 -0.10 -9.04
CA ASN A 50 1.68 -0.53 -10.19
C ASN A 50 2.57 -1.74 -9.88
N HIS A 51 3.21 -1.77 -8.71
CA HIS A 51 4.00 -2.93 -8.27
C HIS A 51 3.14 -4.19 -8.09
N ILE A 52 1.92 -4.05 -7.56
CA ILE A 52 0.96 -5.16 -7.40
C ILE A 52 0.48 -5.68 -8.77
N GLY A 53 0.22 -4.80 -9.74
CA GLY A 53 -0.13 -5.17 -11.13
C GLY A 53 -1.43 -5.94 -11.34
N SER A 54 -2.18 -6.23 -10.27
CA SER A 54 -3.37 -7.10 -10.28
C SER A 54 -4.65 -6.33 -9.94
N LEU A 55 -5.46 -6.02 -10.95
CA LEU A 55 -6.75 -5.34 -10.76
C LEU A 55 -7.71 -6.06 -9.78
N PRO A 56 -7.81 -7.41 -9.77
CA PRO A 56 -8.59 -8.11 -8.75
C PRO A 56 -8.13 -7.80 -7.31
N VAL A 57 -6.81 -7.83 -7.04
CA VAL A 57 -6.23 -7.48 -5.73
C VAL A 57 -6.53 -6.03 -5.38
N LEU A 58 -6.36 -5.12 -6.34
CA LEU A 58 -6.64 -3.69 -6.12
C LEU A 58 -8.12 -3.43 -5.80
N ARG A 59 -9.04 -4.17 -6.43
CA ARG A 59 -10.47 -4.10 -6.10
C ARG A 59 -10.78 -4.64 -4.70
N GLU A 60 -10.08 -5.68 -4.25
CA GLU A 60 -10.15 -6.12 -2.85
C GLU A 60 -9.64 -5.04 -1.90
N ALA A 61 -8.54 -4.36 -2.25
CA ALA A 61 -7.98 -3.26 -1.46
C ALA A 61 -8.96 -2.09 -1.32
N PHE A 62 -9.64 -1.69 -2.40
CA PHE A 62 -10.67 -0.64 -2.35
C PHE A 62 -11.81 -1.01 -1.39
N ARG A 63 -12.29 -2.25 -1.45
CA ARG A 63 -13.32 -2.75 -0.52
C ARG A 63 -12.83 -2.85 0.93
N ALA A 64 -11.55 -3.12 1.15
CA ALA A 64 -10.97 -3.11 2.49
C ALA A 64 -10.88 -1.68 3.04
N ALA A 65 -10.38 -0.73 2.25
CA ALA A 65 -10.24 0.67 2.64
C ALA A 65 -11.59 1.35 2.94
N ALA A 66 -12.67 0.98 2.22
CA ALA A 66 -14.01 1.53 2.44
C ALA A 66 -14.70 1.04 3.73
N ARG A 67 -14.10 0.11 4.48
CA ARG A 67 -14.64 -0.43 5.74
C ARG A 67 -14.10 0.27 6.99
N GLY A 68 -13.15 1.20 6.82
CA GLY A 68 -12.60 2.04 7.90
C GLY A 68 -13.40 3.31 8.13
#